data_AF-A0A946XPT8-F1
#
_entry.id   AF-A0A946XPT8-F1
#
_cell.length_a   1.000
_cell.length_b   1.000
_cell.length_c   1.000
_cell.angle_alpha   90.00
_cell.angle_beta   90.00
_cell.angle_gamma   90.00
#
_symmetry.space_group_name_H-M   'P 1'
#
loop_
_entity.id
_entity.type
_entity.pdbx_description
1 polymer ?
#
loop_
_entity_poly.entity_id
_entity_poly.type
_entity_poly.pdbx_seq_one_letter_code
_entity_poly.pdbx_strand_id
1 'polypeptide(L)'
;ERKAAKQVSLSQLSEENQEKIKAMPDPEPLLTFGEAVKQRKQAGGNPEAAHRAACLLHLANLAIRLGRKLQYDPNKEQFVGDEEANRFVNVPMRSPWHL
;
A
#
# COMPACT_ATOMS: atom_id res chain seq x y z
N GLU A 1 17.83 22.09 -9.51
CA GLU A 1 17.70 22.34 -8.05
C GLU A 1 16.40 21.71 -7.54
N ARG A 2 16.42 20.97 -6.43
CA ARG A 2 15.16 20.49 -5.82
C ARG A 2 14.51 21.70 -5.15
N LYS A 3 13.26 22.05 -5.52
CA LYS A 3 12.48 23.06 -4.81
C LYS A 3 12.44 22.69 -3.32
N ALA A 4 12.65 23.67 -2.45
CA ALA A 4 12.46 23.49 -1.01
C ALA A 4 11.06 22.89 -0.75
N ALA A 5 11.00 21.85 0.09
CA ALA A 5 9.75 21.20 0.41
C ALA A 5 8.79 22.22 1.02
N LYS A 6 7.62 22.42 0.40
CA LYS A 6 6.59 23.29 0.95
C LYS A 6 6.10 22.65 2.25
N GLN A 7 6.35 23.29 3.38
CA GLN A 7 5.85 22.83 4.67
C GLN A 7 4.31 22.90 4.63
N VAL A 8 3.65 21.74 4.70
CA VAL A 8 2.18 21.67 4.79
C VAL A 8 1.77 21.90 6.23
N SER A 9 0.77 22.76 6.45
CA SER A 9 0.27 23.14 7.79
C SER A 9 -1.25 23.00 7.86
N LEU A 10 -1.77 22.69 9.05
CA LEU A 10 -3.23 22.67 9.32
C LEU A 10 -3.91 23.99 8.95
N SER A 11 -3.20 25.12 9.09
CA SER A 11 -3.70 26.46 8.72
C SER A 11 -3.94 26.64 7.22
N GLN A 12 -3.50 25.71 6.37
CA GLN A 12 -3.76 25.72 4.93
C GLN A 12 -5.07 25.01 4.57
N LEU A 13 -5.75 24.39 5.54
CA LEU A 13 -7.04 23.72 5.36
C LEU A 13 -8.19 24.68 5.71
N SER A 14 -9.36 24.45 5.09
CA SER A 14 -10.60 25.09 5.53
C SER A 14 -10.92 24.76 6.98
N GLU A 15 -11.65 25.63 7.66
CA GLU A 15 -12.10 25.41 9.05
C GLU A 15 -12.82 24.07 9.19
N GLU A 16 -13.69 23.73 8.25
CA GLU A 16 -14.39 22.44 8.18
C GLU A 16 -13.42 21.24 8.15
N ASN A 17 -12.35 21.31 7.36
CA ASN A 17 -11.36 20.23 7.28
C ASN A 17 -10.49 20.16 8.54
N GLN A 18 -10.22 21.29 9.18
CA GLN A 18 -9.52 21.31 10.47
C GLN A 18 -10.36 20.68 11.57
N GLU A 19 -11.66 20.97 11.63
CA GLU A 19 -12.58 20.34 12.58
C GLU A 19 -12.71 18.83 12.33
N LYS A 20 -12.83 18.41 11.07
CA LYS A 20 -12.83 16.99 10.70
C LYS A 20 -11.59 16.26 11.19
N ILE A 21 -10.39 16.84 11.00
CA ILE A 21 -9.15 16.25 11.48
C ILE A 21 -9.13 16.16 13.01
N LYS A 22 -9.55 17.23 13.71
CA LYS A 22 -9.62 17.23 15.19
C LYS A 22 -10.63 16.22 15.74
N ALA A 23 -11.72 15.98 15.01
CA ALA A 23 -12.76 15.03 15.40
C ALA A 23 -12.37 13.57 15.16
N MET A 24 -11.34 13.31 14.33
CA MET A 24 -10.84 11.95 14.12
C MET A 24 -9.96 11.53 15.30
N PRO A 25 -10.29 10.43 16.00
CA PRO A 25 -9.41 9.92 17.04
C PRO A 25 -8.10 9.44 16.41
N ASP A 26 -6.99 9.64 17.12
CA ASP A 26 -5.74 8.99 16.74
C ASP A 26 -5.93 7.47 16.72
N PRO A 27 -5.40 6.77 15.72
CA PRO A 27 -5.47 5.32 15.69
C PRO A 27 -4.73 4.74 16.89
N GLU A 28 -5.17 3.57 17.36
CA GLU A 28 -4.45 2.86 18.41
C GLU A 28 -2.99 2.64 17.99
N PRO A 29 -2.00 2.97 18.86
CA PRO A 29 -0.60 2.76 18.54
C PRO A 29 -0.33 1.30 18.22
N LEU A 30 0.31 1.08 17.06
CA LEU A 30 0.69 -0.25 16.65
C LEU A 30 1.84 -0.78 17.53
N LEU A 31 1.80 -2.08 17.85
CA LEU A 31 2.85 -2.73 18.62
C LEU A 31 4.15 -2.81 17.83
N THR A 32 5.26 -2.55 18.50
CA THR A 32 6.58 -2.91 17.98
C THR A 32 6.72 -4.43 17.91
N PHE A 33 7.68 -4.93 17.11
CA PHE A 33 7.91 -6.37 16.98
C PHE A 33 8.23 -7.03 18.34
N GLY A 34 9.08 -6.39 19.16
CA GLY A 34 9.47 -6.94 20.46
C GLY A 34 8.30 -7.05 21.44
N GLU A 35 7.41 -6.06 21.47
CA GLU A 35 6.20 -6.08 22.30
C GLU A 35 5.20 -7.13 21.82
N ALA A 36 4.99 -7.21 20.50
CA ALA A 36 4.12 -8.18 19.87
C ALA A 36 4.55 -9.62 20.22
N VAL A 37 5.85 -9.92 20.15
CA VAL A 37 6.39 -11.24 20.52
C VAL A 37 6.15 -11.56 21.99
N LYS A 38 6.41 -10.62 22.90
CA LYS A 38 6.20 -10.81 24.35
C LYS A 38 4.73 -11.03 24.70
N GLN A 39 3.83 -10.27 24.07
CA GLN A 39 2.39 -10.32 24.33
C GLN A 39 1.66 -11.40 23.52
N ARG A 40 2.36 -12.10 22.60
CA ARG A 40 1.74 -13.03 21.63
C ARG A 40 0.62 -12.38 20.83
N LYS A 41 0.86 -11.14 20.39
CA LYS A 41 -0.05 -10.34 19.56
C LYS A 41 0.55 -10.07 18.19
N GLN A 42 -0.26 -9.57 17.27
CA GLN A 42 0.17 -9.15 15.94
C GLN A 42 0.99 -7.85 16.03
N ALA A 43 2.13 -7.81 15.32
CA ALA A 43 2.93 -6.60 15.21
C ALA A 43 2.29 -5.60 14.22
N GLY A 44 2.59 -4.31 14.40
CA GLY A 44 2.19 -3.28 13.43
C GLY A 44 2.66 -3.59 12.02
N GLY A 45 3.95 -3.90 11.87
CA GLY A 45 4.57 -4.33 10.62
C GLY A 45 4.35 -5.81 10.33
N ASN A 46 3.10 -6.26 10.28
CA ASN A 46 2.75 -7.65 9.96
C ASN A 46 2.90 -7.94 8.45
N PRO A 47 3.09 -9.22 8.05
CA PRO A 47 3.34 -9.59 6.66
C PRO A 47 2.22 -9.20 5.71
N GLU A 48 0.96 -9.23 6.16
CA GLU A 48 -0.17 -8.94 5.28
C GLU A 48 -0.28 -7.43 4.96
N ALA A 49 -0.03 -6.57 5.94
CA ALA A 49 0.08 -5.14 5.70
C ALA A 49 1.26 -4.80 4.76
N ALA A 50 2.41 -5.47 4.96
CA ALA A 50 3.58 -5.31 4.10
C ALA A 50 3.33 -5.78 2.66
N HIS A 51 2.68 -6.93 2.50
CA HIS A 51 2.26 -7.48 1.20
C HIS A 51 1.37 -6.49 0.46
N ARG A 52 0.29 -6.01 1.09
CA ARG A 52 -0.61 -5.02 0.46
C ARG A 52 0.10 -3.74 0.07
N ALA A 53 1.01 -3.23 0.92
CA ALA A 53 1.80 -2.04 0.59
C ALA A 53 2.69 -2.27 -0.63
N ALA A 54 3.36 -3.42 -0.72
CA ALA A 54 4.17 -3.80 -1.87
C ALA A 54 3.32 -3.98 -3.14
N CYS A 55 2.16 -4.65 -3.04
CA CYS A 55 1.21 -4.81 -4.14
C CYS A 55 0.83 -3.47 -4.76
N LEU A 56 0.51 -2.45 -3.96
CA LEU A 56 0.16 -1.12 -4.48
C LEU A 56 1.26 -0.51 -5.34
N LEU A 57 2.53 -0.66 -4.93
CA LEU A 57 3.67 -0.18 -5.73
C LEU A 57 3.78 -0.94 -7.06
N HIS A 58 3.57 -2.25 -7.06
CA HIS A 58 3.55 -3.05 -8.28
C HIS A 58 2.39 -2.69 -9.21
N LEU A 59 1.18 -2.50 -8.68
CA LEU A 59 0.01 -2.08 -9.45
C LEU A 59 0.23 -0.72 -10.12
N ALA A 60 0.83 0.24 -9.40
CA ALA A 60 1.18 1.54 -9.96
C ALA A 60 2.20 1.41 -11.10
N ASN A 61 3.24 0.61 -10.90
CA ASN A 61 4.24 0.34 -11.94
C ASN A 61 3.63 -0.34 -13.18
N LEU A 62 2.68 -1.26 -12.99
CA LEU A 62 1.99 -1.92 -14.09
C LEU A 62 1.08 -0.97 -14.86
N ALA A 63 0.34 -0.09 -14.17
CA ALA A 63 -0.47 0.93 -14.84
C ALA A 63 0.39 1.88 -15.69
N ILE A 64 1.57 2.28 -15.18
CA ILE A 64 2.55 3.08 -15.94
C ILE A 64 3.07 2.29 -17.14
N ARG A 65 3.47 1.03 -16.93
CA ARG A 65 4.06 0.17 -17.98
C ARG A 65 3.09 -0.12 -19.11
N LEU A 66 1.82 -0.36 -18.80
CA LEU A 66 0.77 -0.65 -19.78
C LEU A 66 0.10 0.62 -20.35
N GLY A 67 0.37 1.79 -19.76
CA GLY A 67 -0.16 3.06 -20.23
C GLY A 67 -1.67 3.21 -20.10
N ARG A 68 -2.32 2.45 -19.20
CA ARG A 68 -3.78 2.41 -19.05
C ARG A 68 -4.21 2.16 -17.61
N LYS A 69 -5.46 2.53 -17.29
CA LYS A 69 -6.08 2.20 -16.01
C LYS A 69 -6.31 0.68 -15.92
N LEU A 70 -6.04 0.11 -14.76
CA LEU A 70 -6.21 -1.31 -14.47
C LEU A 70 -7.27 -1.51 -13.39
N GLN A 71 -8.09 -2.54 -13.54
CA GLN A 71 -9.07 -2.96 -12.53
C GLN A 71 -8.55 -4.21 -11.84
N TYR A 72 -8.32 -4.13 -10.53
CA TYR A 72 -7.71 -5.19 -9.73
C TYR A 72 -8.64 -5.60 -8.59
N ASP A 73 -8.87 -6.91 -8.45
CA ASP A 73 -9.58 -7.51 -7.32
C ASP A 73 -8.55 -7.85 -6.22
N PRO A 74 -8.53 -7.10 -5.10
CA PRO A 74 -7.55 -7.32 -4.04
C PRO A 74 -7.80 -8.60 -3.23
N ASN A 75 -8.98 -9.21 -3.34
CA ASN A 75 -9.28 -10.46 -2.65
C ASN A 75 -8.81 -11.67 -3.46
N LYS A 76 -8.95 -11.60 -4.79
CA LYS A 76 -8.48 -12.65 -5.71
C LYS A 76 -7.05 -12.46 -6.18
N GLU A 77 -6.49 -11.28 -5.94
CA GLU A 77 -5.18 -10.84 -6.41
C GLU A 77 -5.01 -10.92 -7.93
N GLN A 78 -6.05 -10.52 -8.67
CA GLN A 78 -6.12 -10.65 -10.12
C GLN A 78 -6.70 -9.40 -10.78
N PHE A 79 -6.29 -9.13 -12.01
CA PHE A 79 -6.90 -8.11 -12.84
C PHE A 79 -8.19 -8.63 -13.47
N VAL A 80 -9.27 -7.86 -13.34
CA VAL A 80 -10.61 -8.25 -13.79
C VAL A 80 -10.67 -8.17 -15.32
N GLY A 81 -10.78 -9.33 -15.98
CA GLY A 81 -10.92 -9.43 -17.44
C GLY A 81 -9.68 -9.02 -18.25
N ASP A 82 -8.49 -9.04 -17.65
CA ASP A 82 -7.26 -8.51 -18.25
C ASP A 82 -6.13 -9.55 -18.22
N GLU A 83 -6.11 -10.42 -19.23
CA GLU A 83 -5.10 -11.48 -19.34
C GLU A 83 -3.68 -10.93 -19.50
N GLU A 84 -3.53 -9.78 -20.17
CA GLU A 84 -2.22 -9.15 -20.36
C GLU A 84 -1.62 -8.69 -19.03
N ALA A 85 -2.40 -7.99 -18.21
CA ALA A 85 -1.95 -7.57 -16.88
C ALA A 85 -1.75 -8.77 -15.94
N ASN A 86 -2.60 -9.80 -16.03
CA ASN A 86 -2.47 -11.01 -15.21
C ASN A 86 -1.19 -11.81 -15.48
N ARG A 87 -0.57 -11.69 -16.67
CA ARG A 87 0.77 -12.28 -16.92
C ARG A 87 1.88 -11.70 -16.04
N PHE A 88 1.68 -10.52 -15.46
CA PHE A 88 2.63 -9.90 -14.54
C PHE A 88 2.41 -10.29 -13.07
N VAL A 89 1.26 -10.89 -12.73
CA VAL A 89 0.97 -11.35 -11.36
C VAL A 89 1.87 -12.55 -11.02
N ASN A 90 1.96 -13.51 -11.94
CA ASN A 90 2.80 -14.70 -11.79
C ASN A 90 3.90 -14.70 -12.86
N VAL A 91 4.96 -13.94 -12.62
CA VAL A 91 6.13 -13.92 -13.51
C VAL A 91 6.81 -15.29 -13.47
N PRO A 92 7.16 -15.88 -14.63
CA PRO A 92 7.84 -17.16 -14.66
C PRO A 92 9.14 -17.11 -13.87
N MET A 93 9.38 -18.14 -13.05
CA MET A 93 10.61 -18.28 -12.29
C MET A 93 11.81 -18.46 -13.23
N ARG A 94 12.97 -17.99 -12.78
CA ARG A 94 14.22 -18.17 -13.52
C ARG A 94 14.62 -19.65 -13.50
N SER A 95 14.97 -20.22 -14.66
CA SER A 95 15.55 -21.57 -14.74
C SER A 95 16.79 -21.74 -13.84
N PRO A 96 16.98 -22.91 -13.18
CA PRO A 96 16.16 -24.13 -13.22
C PRO A 96 15.02 -24.15 -12.18
N TRP A 97 14.74 -23.04 -11.51
CA TRP A 97 13.80 -23.00 -10.39
C TRP A 97 12.35 -23.01 -10.88
N HIS A 98 11.52 -23.84 -10.26
CA HIS A 98 10.08 -23.91 -10.46
C HIS A 98 9.39 -24.12 -9.10
N LEU A 99 8.14 -23.65 -8.97
CA LEU A 99 7.31 -23.84 -7.78
C LEU A 99 6.43 -25.10 -7.94
#